data_AF-A0A1M6WH30-F1
#
_entry.id   AF-A0A1M6WH30-F1
#
_cell.length_a   1.000
_cell.length_b   1.000
_cell.length_c   1.000
_cell.angle_alpha   90.00
_cell.angle_beta   90.00
_cell.angle_gamma   90.00
#
_symmetry.space_group_name_H-M   'P 1'
#
loop_
_entity.id
_entity.type
_entity.pdbx_description
1 polymer ?
#
loop_
_entity_poly.entity_id
_entity_poly.type
_entity_poly.pdbx_seq_one_letter_code
_entity_poly.pdbx_strand_id
1 'polypeptide(L)'
;MPLLTVLDFAGKIPAEYRREILATNMIYHAVANAGDASMFYLFTIWSNYIEPGLQIGCGACLERILHNFKEMQPHLVTLEQQNKLLQSL
;
A
#
# COMPACT_ATOMS: atom_id res chain seq x y z
N MET A 1 -2.52 -14.30 -17.44
CA MET A 1 -2.11 -13.08 -16.72
C MET A 1 -0.88 -13.45 -15.90
N PRO A 2 0.26 -12.75 -16.02
CA PRO A 2 1.37 -12.99 -15.11
C PRO A 2 0.89 -12.68 -13.68
N LEU A 3 1.19 -13.58 -12.73
CA LEU A 3 0.97 -13.29 -11.31
C LEU A 3 1.90 -12.12 -10.95
N LEU A 4 1.32 -10.93 -10.79
CA LEU A 4 2.03 -9.79 -10.21
C LEU A 4 2.45 -10.16 -8.79
N THR A 5 3.72 -9.93 -8.49
CA THR A 5 4.30 -10.17 -7.17
C THR A 5 4.04 -8.98 -6.25
N VAL A 6 4.21 -9.19 -4.94
CA VAL A 6 4.14 -8.14 -3.91
C VAL A 6 5.07 -6.96 -4.25
N LEU A 7 6.23 -7.22 -4.88
CA LEU A 7 7.16 -6.20 -5.34
C LEU A 7 6.57 -5.31 -6.45
N ASP A 8 5.84 -5.91 -7.40
CA ASP A 8 5.22 -5.19 -8.52
C ASP A 8 4.14 -4.23 -8.04
N PHE A 9 3.43 -4.59 -6.95
CA PHE A 9 2.44 -3.72 -6.33
C PHE A 9 3.09 -2.50 -5.65
N ALA A 10 4.17 -2.70 -4.89
CA ALA A 10 4.90 -1.63 -4.22
C ALA A 10 5.44 -0.58 -5.23
N GLY A 11 5.87 -1.03 -6.41
CA GLY A 11 6.34 -0.16 -7.49
C GLY A 11 5.24 0.73 -8.10
N LYS A 12 3.99 0.29 -8.10
CA LYS A 12 2.84 1.03 -8.67
C LYS A 12 2.37 2.20 -7.80
N ILE A 13 2.66 2.17 -6.51
CA ILE A 13 2.25 3.24 -5.57
C ILE A 13 3.20 4.44 -5.75
N PRO A 14 2.70 5.66 -6.03
CA PRO A 14 3.54 6.85 -6.16
C PRO A 14 4.34 7.17 -4.87
N ALA A 15 5.49 7.82 -5.03
CA ALA A 15 6.47 7.99 -3.95
C ALA A 15 5.91 8.80 -2.76
N GLU A 16 5.09 9.81 -3.01
CA GLU A 16 4.41 10.61 -1.99
C GLU A 16 3.55 9.76 -1.06
N TYR A 17 2.79 8.81 -1.61
CA TYR A 17 1.94 7.92 -0.84
C TYR A 17 2.76 6.86 -0.09
N ARG A 18 3.82 6.32 -0.71
CA ARG A 18 4.76 5.42 -0.01
C ARG A 18 5.37 6.11 1.22
N ARG A 19 5.80 7.37 1.08
CA ARG A 19 6.32 8.18 2.19
C ARG A 19 5.30 8.37 3.28
N GLU A 20 4.07 8.73 2.93
CA GLU A 20 3.01 8.97 3.92
C GLU A 20 2.67 7.69 4.71
N ILE A 21 2.51 6.56 4.01
CA ILE A 21 2.25 5.25 4.62
C ILE A 21 3.35 4.89 5.65
N LEU A 22 4.62 5.07 5.27
CA LEU A 22 5.75 4.74 6.13
C LEU A 22 5.91 5.73 7.29
N ALA A 23 5.75 7.03 7.04
CA ALA A 23 5.92 8.08 8.05
C ALA A 23 4.86 8.01 9.15
N THR A 24 3.64 7.58 8.81
CA THR A 24 2.52 7.47 9.76
C THR A 24 2.36 6.05 10.33
N ASN A 25 3.25 5.12 9.96
CA ASN A 25 3.18 3.71 10.35
C ASN A 25 1.78 3.09 10.07
N MET A 26 1.16 3.49 8.97
CA MET A 26 -0.27 3.28 8.72
C MET A 26 -0.64 1.79 8.64
N ILE A 27 0.25 0.97 8.09
CA ILE A 27 0.07 -0.48 7.95
C ILE A 27 -0.07 -1.17 9.32
N TYR A 28 0.65 -0.67 10.32
CA TYR A 28 0.60 -1.21 11.69
C TYR A 28 -0.70 -0.81 12.40
N HIS A 29 -1.15 0.42 12.19
CA HIS A 29 -2.37 0.95 12.82
C HIS A 29 -3.66 0.46 12.17
N ALA A 30 -3.61 0.01 10.92
CA ALA A 30 -4.79 -0.40 10.18
C ALA A 30 -5.42 -1.70 10.72
N VAL A 31 -6.75 -1.66 10.84
CA VAL A 31 -7.60 -2.83 11.13
C VAL A 31 -8.49 -3.06 9.91
N ALA A 32 -8.68 -4.31 9.48
CA ALA A 32 -9.49 -4.67 8.32
C ALA A 32 -11.00 -4.41 8.53
N ASN A 33 -11.36 -3.14 8.66
CA ASN A 33 -12.69 -2.63 8.96
C ASN A 33 -12.93 -1.37 8.12
N ALA A 34 -14.12 -1.23 7.53
CA ALA A 34 -14.44 -0.10 6.66
C ALA A 34 -14.48 1.25 7.39
N GLY A 35 -14.68 1.26 8.70
CA GLY A 35 -14.66 2.45 9.55
C GLY A 35 -13.27 2.82 10.08
N ASP A 36 -12.24 2.00 9.83
CA ASP A 36 -10.87 2.33 10.22
C ASP A 36 -10.24 3.29 9.19
N ALA A 37 -9.81 4.47 9.65
CA ALA A 37 -9.32 5.51 8.75
C ALA A 37 -8.04 5.09 8.02
N SER A 38 -7.14 4.38 8.70
CA SER A 38 -5.90 3.86 8.11
C SER A 38 -6.23 2.84 7.02
N MET A 39 -7.15 1.91 7.28
CA MET A 39 -7.60 0.93 6.31
C MET A 39 -8.32 1.56 5.12
N PHE A 40 -9.18 2.56 5.35
CA PHE A 40 -9.85 3.29 4.28
C PHE A 40 -8.84 3.97 3.34
N TYR A 41 -7.80 4.57 3.91
CA TYR A 41 -6.73 5.19 3.13
C TYR A 41 -5.94 4.15 2.33
N LEU A 42 -5.52 3.05 2.97
CA LEU A 42 -4.83 1.95 2.28
C LEU A 42 -5.69 1.34 1.17
N PHE A 43 -6.99 1.18 1.38
CA PHE A 43 -7.94 0.75 0.35
C PHE A 43 -8.01 1.74 -0.81
N THR A 44 -8.05 3.04 -0.52
CA THR A 44 -8.11 4.09 -1.54
C THR A 44 -6.87 4.05 -2.44
N ILE A 45 -5.68 3.87 -1.86
CA ILE A 45 -4.45 3.68 -2.63
C ILE A 45 -4.50 2.40 -3.45
N TRP A 46 -4.92 1.28 -2.84
CA TRP A 46 -5.00 0.00 -3.53
C TRP A 46 -5.92 0.06 -4.76
N SER A 47 -7.12 0.61 -4.57
CA SER A 47 -8.12 0.75 -5.63
C SER A 47 -7.71 1.75 -6.71
N ASN A 48 -6.88 2.75 -6.41
CA ASN A 48 -6.42 3.69 -7.42
C ASN A 48 -5.21 3.18 -8.24
N TYR A 49 -4.27 2.46 -7.61
CA TYR A 49 -2.98 2.17 -8.23
C TYR A 49 -2.70 0.69 -8.49
N ILE A 50 -3.36 -0.21 -7.77
CA ILE A 50 -3.09 -1.66 -7.85
C ILE A 50 -4.24 -2.40 -8.54
N GLU A 51 -5.48 -2.20 -8.06
CA GLU A 51 -6.67 -2.90 -8.53
C GLU A 51 -7.84 -1.91 -8.77
N PRO A 52 -7.82 -1.19 -9.92
CA PRO A 52 -8.90 -0.29 -10.31
C PRO A 52 -10.26 -0.98 -10.41
N GLY A 53 -11.29 -0.29 -9.89
CA GLY A 53 -12.68 -0.77 -9.94
C GLY A 53 -13.12 -1.63 -8.74
N LEU A 54 -12.23 -1.86 -7.77
CA LEU A 54 -12.60 -2.52 -6.52
C LEU A 54 -13.56 -1.63 -5.71
N GLN A 55 -14.74 -2.15 -5.36
CA GLN A 55 -15.73 -1.41 -4.57
C GLN A 55 -15.49 -1.54 -3.06
N ILE A 56 -15.72 -0.46 -2.34
CA ILE A 56 -15.60 -0.43 -0.88
C ILE A 56 -16.79 -1.17 -0.26
N GLY A 57 -16.54 -2.05 0.72
CA GLY A 57 -17.58 -2.83 1.41
C GLY A 57 -17.37 -4.34 1.44
N CYS A 58 -16.38 -4.86 0.71
CA CYS A 58 -15.99 -6.27 0.81
C CYS A 58 -15.02 -6.47 1.99
N GLY A 59 -15.51 -7.01 3.11
CA GLY A 59 -14.69 -7.28 4.30
C GLY A 59 -13.47 -8.17 4.02
N ALA A 60 -13.67 -9.26 3.25
CA ALA A 60 -12.57 -10.14 2.82
C ALA A 60 -11.53 -9.42 1.94
N CYS A 61 -11.96 -8.40 1.19
CA CYS A 61 -11.06 -7.60 0.37
C CYS A 61 -10.18 -6.70 1.25
N LEU A 62 -10.72 -6.14 2.34
CA LEU A 62 -9.95 -5.34 3.28
C LEU A 62 -8.87 -6.17 3.97
N GLU A 63 -9.19 -7.40 4.40
CA GLU A 63 -8.21 -8.32 4.97
C GLU A 63 -7.08 -8.66 3.99
N ARG A 64 -7.44 -9.01 2.74
CA ARG A 64 -6.47 -9.29 1.67
C ARG A 64 -5.58 -8.08 1.40
N ILE A 65 -6.16 -6.89 1.30
CA ILE A 65 -5.40 -5.65 1.04
C ILE A 65 -4.44 -5.37 2.20
N LEU A 66 -4.91 -5.43 3.44
CA LEU A 66 -4.08 -5.20 4.61
C LEU A 66 -2.94 -6.23 4.70
N HIS A 67 -3.23 -7.49 4.42
CA HIS A 67 -2.22 -8.54 4.34
C HIS A 67 -1.16 -8.22 3.27
N ASN A 68 -1.58 -7.86 2.06
CA ASN A 68 -0.66 -7.48 1.00
C ASN A 68 0.19 -6.26 1.39
N PHE A 69 -0.39 -5.25 2.06
CA PHE A 69 0.39 -4.11 2.56
C PHE A 69 1.45 -4.53 3.58
N LYS A 70 1.14 -5.46 4.50
CA LYS A 70 2.11 -6.00 5.46
C LYS A 70 3.25 -6.71 4.75
N GLU A 71 2.97 -7.49 3.71
CA GLU A 71 4.00 -8.13 2.90
C GLU A 71 4.80 -7.13 2.06
N MET A 72 4.16 -6.06 1.57
CA MET A 72 4.81 -5.00 0.80
C MET A 72 5.71 -4.09 1.63
N GLN A 73 5.47 -3.96 2.93
CA GLN A 73 6.17 -3.00 3.80
C GLN A 73 7.70 -2.98 3.63
N PRO A 74 8.44 -4.12 3.67
CA PRO A 74 9.89 -4.10 3.43
C PRO A 74 10.26 -3.53 2.05
N HIS A 75 9.46 -3.81 1.01
CA HIS A 75 9.69 -3.29 -0.34
C HIS A 75 9.42 -1.79 -0.45
N LEU A 76 8.39 -1.28 0.24
CA LEU A 76 8.12 0.15 0.32
C LEU A 76 9.31 0.90 0.95
N VAL A 77 9.91 0.32 2.01
CA VAL A 77 11.12 0.88 2.64
C VAL A 77 12.29 0.91 1.67
N THR A 78 12.56 -0.18 0.96
CA THR A 78 13.64 -0.24 -0.04
C THR A 78 13.46 0.80 -1.14
N LEU A 79 12.25 0.92 -1.70
CA LEU A 79 11.96 1.90 -2.75
C LEU A 79 12.14 3.34 -2.25
N GLU A 80 11.77 3.62 -1.00
CA GLU A 80 11.96 4.95 -0.42
C GLU A 80 13.44 5.27 -0.17
N GLN A 81 14.23 4.30 0.28
CA GLN A 81 15.68 4.45 0.41
C GLN A 81 16.34 4.74 -0.96
N GLN A 82 15.94 4.02 -2.00
CA GLN A 82 16.41 4.26 -3.36
C GLN A 82 16.04 5.66 -3.88
N ASN A 83 14.80 6.11 -3.66
CA ASN A 83 14.38 7.45 -4.06
C ASN A 83 15.19 8.55 -3.37
N LYS A 84 15.49 8.39 -2.07
CA LYS A 84 16.33 9.36 -1.33
C LYS A 84 17.75 9.43 -1.87
N LEU A 85 18.35 8.30 -2.21
CA LEU A 85 19.67 8.25 -2.82
C LEU A 85 19.69 8.97 -4.17
N LEU A 86 18.69 8.70 -5.02
CA LEU A 86 18.56 9.35 -6.34
C LEU A 86 18.38 10.87 -6.24
N GLN A 87 17.66 11.36 -5.23
CA GLN A 87 17.46 12.79 -5.00
C GLN A 87 18.67 13.50 -4.38
N SER A 88 19.62 12.75 -3.84
CA SER A 88 20.86 13.28 -3.24
C SER A 88 22.03 13.38 -4.21
N LEU A 89 21.84 12.93 -5.45
CA LEU A 89 22.77 13.06 -6.58
C LEU A 89 22.49 14.36 -7.35
#